data_AF-A0A1F7UI60-F1
#
_entry.id   AF-A0A1F7UI60-F1
#
_cell.length_a   1.000
_cell.length_b   1.000
_cell.length_c   1.000
_cell.angle_alpha   90.00
_cell.angle_beta   90.00
_cell.angle_gamma   90.00
#
_symmetry.space_group_name_H-M   'P 1'
#
loop_
_entity.id
_entity.type
_entity.pdbx_description
1 polymer ?
#
loop_
_entity_poly.entity_id
_entity_poly.type
_entity_poly.pdbx_seq_one_letter_code
_entity_poly.pdbx_strand_id
1 'polypeptide(L)'
;MGIYNARATLEEAARMEKDGIVRDSVIKRFEYTYESAWKTAKVFLNERFGKDVFSPKECFREMRRQGLLTDEETELSLTMCDDRNDIIHTYKEALNVGVNRVHSYGA
;
A
#
# COMPACT_ATOMS: atom_id res chain seq x y z
N MET A 1 18.25 -4.36 -1.80
CA MET A 1 18.41 -3.83 -0.43
C MET A 1 17.21 -3.00 0.05
N GLY A 2 16.45 -2.30 -0.82
CA GLY A 2 15.33 -1.44 -0.39
C GLY A 2 14.07 -2.14 0.15
N ILE A 3 13.74 -3.35 -0.33
CA ILE A 3 12.47 -4.03 0.01
C ILE A 3 12.46 -4.56 1.46
N TYR A 4 13.61 -5.09 1.93
CA TYR A 4 13.75 -5.60 3.30
C TYR A 4 13.58 -4.50 4.36
N ASN A 5 14.04 -3.28 4.08
CA ASN A 5 13.88 -2.14 4.99
C ASN A 5 12.43 -1.64 5.06
N ALA A 6 11.68 -1.67 3.96
CA ALA A 6 10.28 -1.24 3.95
C ALA A 6 9.40 -2.09 4.89
N ARG A 7 9.60 -3.41 4.88
CA ARG A 7 8.83 -4.33 5.73
C ARG A 7 9.16 -4.17 7.22
N ALA A 8 10.45 -4.12 7.57
CA ALA A 8 10.89 -3.98 8.95
C ALA A 8 10.42 -2.65 9.58
N THR A 9 10.50 -1.56 8.81
CA THR A 9 10.06 -0.23 9.25
C THR A 9 8.55 -0.15 9.43
N LEU A 10 7.75 -0.88 8.64
CA LEU A 10 6.30 -0.94 8.84
C LEU A 10 5.93 -1.67 10.14
N GLU A 11 6.55 -2.82 10.40
CA GLU A 11 6.30 -3.62 11.61
C GLU A 11 6.69 -2.90 12.91
N GLU A 12 7.71 -2.06 12.87
CA GLU A 12 8.13 -1.24 14.00
C GLU A 12 7.12 -0.13 14.29
N ALA A 13 6.71 0.61 13.25
CA ALA A 13 5.75 1.71 13.39
C ALA A 13 4.37 1.23 13.87
N ALA A 14 3.95 0.03 13.47
CA ALA A 14 2.68 -0.56 13.92
C ALA A 14 2.65 -0.91 15.43
N ARG A 15 3.81 -0.97 16.10
CA ARG A 15 3.94 -1.31 17.53
C ARG A 15 4.07 -0.10 18.46
N MET A 16 4.22 1.10 17.90
CA MET A 16 4.38 2.33 18.69
C MET A 16 3.02 2.83 19.23
N GLU A 17 3.04 3.59 20.34
CA GLU A 17 1.85 4.23 20.91
C GLU A 17 1.13 5.10 19.86
N LYS A 18 -0.21 5.13 19.91
CA LYS A 18 -1.05 5.79 18.90
C LYS A 18 -0.99 7.33 19.02
N ASP A 19 0.17 7.90 18.74
CA ASP A 19 0.34 9.32 18.45
C ASP A 19 -0.03 9.59 16.97
N GLY A 20 -0.54 10.79 16.67
CA GLY A 20 -0.93 11.19 15.31
C GLY A 20 0.23 11.02 14.33
N ILE A 21 1.46 11.33 14.76
CA ILE A 21 2.68 11.20 13.95
C ILE A 21 2.99 9.72 13.63
N VAL A 22 2.79 8.83 14.59
CA VAL A 22 3.01 7.39 14.41
C VAL A 22 2.01 6.83 13.41
N ARG A 23 0.72 7.18 13.56
CA ARG A 23 -0.33 6.77 12.63
C ARG A 23 -0.04 7.23 11.20
N ASP A 24 0.31 8.50 11.03
CA ASP A 24 0.60 9.09 9.72
C ASP A 24 1.83 8.44 9.08
N SER A 25 2.85 8.14 9.90
CA SER A 25 4.02 7.38 9.47
C SER A 25 3.65 5.97 9.02
N VAL A 26 2.84 5.22 9.78
CA VAL A 26 2.37 3.88 9.41
C VAL A 26 1.61 3.90 8.09
N ILE A 27 0.67 4.84 7.92
CA ILE A 27 -0.11 5.00 6.69
C ILE A 27 0.82 5.23 5.50
N LYS A 28 1.80 6.13 5.64
CA LYS A 28 2.74 6.41 4.56
C LYS A 28 3.63 5.21 4.23
N ARG A 29 4.07 4.48 5.26
CA ARG A 29 4.87 3.25 5.12
C ARG A 29 4.10 2.13 4.43
N PHE A 30 2.83 1.97 4.76
CA PHE A 30 1.94 1.06 4.08
C PHE A 30 1.77 1.43 2.60
N GLU A 31 1.50 2.71 2.28
CA GLU A 31 1.25 3.17 0.91
C GLU A 31 2.43 2.86 -0.03
N TYR A 32 3.66 3.24 0.34
CA TYR A 32 4.82 3.00 -0.54
C TYR A 32 5.21 1.52 -0.61
N THR A 33 4.97 0.75 0.45
CA THR A 33 5.28 -0.69 0.50
C THR A 33 4.33 -1.45 -0.41
N TYR A 34 3.04 -1.15 -0.32
CA TYR A 34 2.02 -1.67 -1.21
C TYR A 34 2.35 -1.35 -2.68
N GLU A 35 2.67 -0.08 -2.98
CA GLU A 35 3.01 0.36 -4.33
C GLU A 35 4.21 -0.39 -4.91
N SER A 36 5.23 -0.60 -4.08
CA SER A 36 6.43 -1.35 -4.47
C SER A 36 6.13 -2.84 -4.69
N ALA A 37 5.28 -3.44 -3.86
CA ALA A 37 4.94 -4.86 -3.94
C ALA A 37 4.20 -5.20 -5.24
N TRP A 38 3.14 -4.46 -5.60
CA TRP A 38 2.37 -4.79 -6.80
C TRP A 38 3.12 -4.47 -8.10
N LYS A 39 4.00 -3.45 -8.11
CA LYS A 39 4.89 -3.19 -9.25
C LYS A 39 5.94 -4.28 -9.43
N THR A 40 6.49 -4.79 -8.32
CA THR A 40 7.41 -5.94 -8.36
C THR A 40 6.68 -7.17 -8.90
N ALA A 41 5.46 -7.44 -8.43
CA ALA A 41 4.63 -8.53 -8.95
C ALA A 41 4.33 -8.36 -10.45
N LYS A 42 4.06 -7.13 -10.92
CA LYS A 42 3.83 -6.84 -12.33
C LYS A 42 5.04 -7.22 -13.19
N VAL A 43 6.23 -6.75 -12.79
CA VAL A 43 7.48 -7.07 -13.51
C VAL A 43 7.73 -8.58 -13.49
N PHE A 44 7.56 -9.23 -12.34
CA PHE A 44 7.72 -10.67 -12.22
C PHE A 44 6.76 -11.47 -13.11
N LEU A 45 5.48 -11.08 -13.16
CA LEU A 45 4.47 -11.70 -14.03
C LEU A 45 4.81 -11.53 -15.51
N ASN A 46 5.33 -10.37 -15.89
CA ASN A 46 5.76 -10.09 -17.25
C ASN A 46 6.98 -10.95 -17.62
N GLU A 47 8.03 -10.93 -16.81
CA GLU A 47 9.29 -11.61 -17.09
C GLU A 47 9.16 -13.14 -17.06
N ARG A 48 8.40 -13.68 -16.11
CA ARG A 48 8.32 -15.13 -15.89
C ARG A 48 7.17 -15.81 -16.64
N PHE A 49 6.06 -15.10 -16.85
CA PHE A 49 4.84 -15.67 -17.42
C PHE A 49 4.38 -14.97 -18.71
N GLY A 50 5.06 -13.91 -19.15
CA GLY A 50 4.67 -13.13 -20.33
C GLY A 50 3.32 -12.40 -20.15
N LYS A 51 2.92 -12.14 -18.91
CA LYS A 51 1.64 -11.49 -18.59
C LYS A 51 1.83 -10.00 -18.39
N ASP A 52 1.15 -9.20 -19.19
CA ASP A 52 1.03 -7.76 -18.95
C ASP A 52 -0.24 -7.50 -18.14
N VAL A 53 -0.08 -6.77 -17.04
CA VAL A 53 -1.14 -6.47 -16.07
C VAL A 53 -1.09 -5.00 -15.74
N PHE A 54 -2.25 -4.37 -15.55
CA PHE A 54 -2.36 -2.91 -15.50
C PHE A 54 -2.91 -2.38 -14.17
N SER A 55 -3.25 -3.26 -13.23
CA SER A 55 -3.70 -2.88 -11.89
C SER A 55 -3.22 -3.84 -10.81
N PRO A 56 -3.15 -3.40 -9.53
CA PRO A 56 -2.80 -4.29 -8.42
C PRO A 56 -3.75 -5.49 -8.28
N LYS A 57 -5.07 -5.28 -8.42
CA LYS A 57 -6.06 -6.37 -8.35
C LYS A 57 -5.86 -7.39 -9.48
N GLU A 58 -5.51 -6.93 -10.68
CA GLU A 58 -5.18 -7.81 -11.80
C GLU A 58 -3.88 -8.60 -11.53
N CYS A 59 -2.85 -7.92 -11.00
CA CYS A 59 -1.61 -8.57 -10.52
C CYS A 59 -1.90 -9.76 -9.61
N PHE A 60 -2.64 -9.54 -8.51
CA PHE A 60 -2.90 -10.60 -7.53
C PHE A 60 -3.77 -11.74 -8.08
N ARG A 61 -4.77 -11.42 -8.92
CA ARG A 61 -5.57 -12.44 -9.61
C ARG A 61 -4.74 -13.28 -10.58
N GLU A 62 -3.82 -12.64 -11.30
CA GLU A 62 -2.93 -13.37 -12.21
C GLU A 62 -1.93 -14.22 -11.42
N MET A 63 -1.37 -13.72 -10.32
CA MET A 63 -0.54 -14.53 -9.43
C MET A 63 -1.27 -15.78 -8.94
N ARG A 64 -2.54 -15.65 -8.58
CA ARG A 64 -3.39 -16.80 -8.20
C ARG A 64 -3.56 -17.81 -9.34
N ARG A 65 -3.80 -17.34 -10.56
CA ARG A 65 -3.93 -18.19 -11.77
C ARG A 65 -2.63 -18.94 -12.09
N GLN A 66 -1.48 -18.30 -11.85
CA GLN A 66 -0.16 -18.90 -12.00
C GLN A 66 0.24 -19.80 -10.82
N GLY A 67 -0.63 -19.97 -9.81
CA GLY A 67 -0.37 -20.81 -8.63
C GLY A 67 0.64 -20.23 -7.64
N LEU A 68 0.90 -18.93 -7.71
CA LEU A 68 1.85 -18.24 -6.82
C LEU A 68 1.23 -17.81 -5.49
N LEU A 69 -0.10 -17.73 -5.44
CA LEU A 69 -0.89 -17.41 -4.24
C LEU A 69 -1.94 -18.48 -4.04
N THR A 70 -2.29 -18.76 -2.79
CA THR A 70 -3.49 -19.51 -2.41
C THR A 70 -4.75 -18.65 -2.56
N ASP A 71 -5.93 -19.25 -2.46
CA ASP A 71 -7.20 -18.49 -2.43
C ASP A 71 -7.25 -17.52 -1.26
N GLU A 72 -6.82 -17.95 -0.07
CA GLU A 72 -6.78 -17.11 1.14
C GLU A 72 -5.83 -15.93 1.00
N GLU A 73 -4.62 -16.15 0.47
CA GLU A 73 -3.65 -15.09 0.21
C GLU A 73 -4.15 -14.11 -0.85
N THR A 74 -4.89 -14.60 -1.84
CA THR A 74 -5.48 -13.79 -2.90
C THR A 74 -6.58 -12.89 -2.33
N GLU A 75 -7.49 -13.44 -1.54
CA GLU A 75 -8.55 -12.66 -0.87
C GLU A 75 -7.98 -11.60 0.07
N LEU A 76 -6.94 -11.95 0.84
CA LEU A 76 -6.24 -10.99 1.69
C LEU A 76 -5.61 -9.86 0.85
N SER A 77 -4.98 -10.21 -0.27
CA SER A 77 -4.34 -9.22 -1.15
C SER A 77 -5.36 -8.31 -1.83
N LEU A 78 -6.51 -8.84 -2.23
CA LEU A 78 -7.62 -8.07 -2.80
C LEU A 78 -8.24 -7.13 -1.76
N THR A 79 -8.46 -7.61 -0.54
CA THR A 79 -8.92 -6.79 0.60
C THR A 79 -7.95 -5.64 0.87
N MET A 80 -6.64 -5.93 0.89
CA MET A 80 -5.60 -4.89 1.05
C MET A 80 -5.64 -3.82 -0.06
N CYS A 81 -6.05 -4.18 -1.29
CA CYS A 81 -6.24 -3.20 -2.36
C CYS A 81 -7.40 -2.24 -2.06
N ASP A 82 -8.46 -2.75 -1.45
CA ASP A 82 -9.64 -1.96 -1.08
C ASP A 82 -9.32 -1.06 0.11
N ASP A 83 -8.70 -1.60 1.17
CA ASP A 83 -8.24 -0.82 2.33
C ASP A 83 -7.31 0.32 1.91
N ARG A 84 -6.40 0.07 0.96
CA ARG A 84 -5.49 1.11 0.45
C ARG A 84 -6.24 2.26 -0.22
N ASN A 85 -7.29 1.97 -0.97
CA ASN A 85 -8.08 3.02 -1.60
C ASN A 85 -8.77 3.87 -0.54
N ASP A 86 -9.40 3.23 0.45
CA ASP A 86 -10.12 3.91 1.52
C ASP A 86 -9.20 4.75 2.40
N ILE A 87 -8.04 4.21 2.79
CA ILE A 87 -7.02 4.92 3.57
C ILE A 87 -6.55 6.17 2.82
N ILE A 88 -6.27 6.07 1.52
CA ILE A 88 -5.75 7.20 0.74
C ILE A 88 -6.81 8.28 0.55
N HIS A 89 -8.06 7.91 0.31
CA HIS A 89 -9.15 8.87 0.18
C HIS A 89 -9.38 9.60 1.51
N THR A 90 -9.59 8.86 2.59
CA THR A 90 -9.83 9.42 3.93
C THR A 90 -8.67 10.31 4.39
N TYR A 91 -7.43 9.86 4.16
CA TYR A 91 -6.26 10.60 4.59
C TYR A 91 -6.00 11.86 3.75
N LYS A 92 -6.19 11.81 2.41
CA LYS A 92 -6.08 13.00 1.55
C LYS A 92 -7.09 14.08 1.94
N GLU A 93 -8.31 13.70 2.26
CA GLU A 93 -9.33 14.64 2.73
C GLU A 93 -8.95 15.29 4.06
N ALA A 94 -8.52 14.48 5.04
CA ALA A 94 -8.06 14.98 6.33
C ALA A 94 -6.85 15.94 6.20
N LEU A 95 -5.89 15.58 5.34
CA LEU A 95 -4.69 16.40 5.10
C LEU A 95 -5.04 17.72 4.42
N ASN A 96 -5.93 17.72 3.42
CA ASN A 96 -6.39 18.94 2.74
C ASN A 96 -7.07 19.91 3.71
N VAL A 97 -7.90 19.39 4.63
CA VAL A 97 -8.55 20.22 5.66
C VAL A 97 -7.52 20.84 6.60
N GLY A 98 -6.49 20.09 7.00
CA GLY A 98 -5.40 20.60 7.84
C GLY A 98 -4.59 21.71 7.17
N VAL A 99 -4.17 21.50 5.92
CA VAL A 99 -3.40 22.48 5.13
C VAL A 99 -4.19 23.78 4.93
N ASN A 100 -5.49 23.70 4.63
CA ASN A 100 -6.34 24.88 4.50
C ASN A 100 -6.44 25.70 5.81
N ARG A 101 -6.49 25.03 6.97
CA ARG A 101 -6.48 25.74 8.27
C ARG A 101 -5.16 26.44 8.53
N VAL A 102 -4.02 25.81 8.24
CA VAL A 102 -2.69 26.44 8.41
C VAL A 102 -2.55 27.68 7.54
N HIS A 103 -3.02 27.63 6.29
CA HIS A 103 -3.04 28.82 5.42
C HIS A 103 -3.92 29.95 5.95
N SER A 104 -5.01 29.64 6.67
CA SER A 104 -5.87 30.67 7.27
C SER A 104 -5.29 31.35 8.53
N TYR A 105 -4.24 30.80 9.15
CA TYR A 105 -3.54 31.43 10.28
C TYR A 105 -2.39 32.36 9.83
N GLY A 106 -2.05 32.36 8.54
CA GLY A 106 -0.98 33.15 7.94
C GLY A 106 -1.45 34.34 7.10
N ALA A 107 -2.73 34.76 7.24
CA ALA A 107 -3.31 35.93 6.57
C ALA A 107 -3.64 37.04 7.58
#